data_AF-A0A5C7VUN6-F1
#
_entry.id   AF-A0A5C7VUN6-F1
#
_cell.length_a   1.000
_cell.length_b   1.000
_cell.length_c   1.000
_cell.angle_alpha   90.00
_cell.angle_beta   90.00
_cell.angle_gamma   90.00
#
_symmetry.space_group_name_H-M   'P 1'
#
loop_
_entity.id
_entity.type
_entity.pdbx_description
1 polymer ?
#
loop_
_entity_poly.entity_id
_entity_poly.type
_entity_poly.pdbx_seq_one_letter_code
_entity_poly.pdbx_strand_id
1 'polypeptide(L)'
;MKILFGVITIVVSASLITISIVTPEILSKNTFLANFINHEILNILAVIVTVTLVSITQVHLEFGRIERRLKEKIFPEARREINQTTWALGLSFILVLFALILRGGVADTNLMEVSLFNSFCLIMLLVATLSMIDVVHIMHVISDGEPIDDNTKES
;
A
#
# COMPACT_ATOMS: atom_id res chain seq x y z
N MET A 1 -0.35 14.10 6.05
CA MET A 1 -1.10 12.95 5.52
C MET A 1 -0.97 11.69 6.37
N LYS A 2 0.23 11.32 6.82
CA LYS A 2 0.47 10.08 7.60
C LYS A 2 -0.40 9.89 8.84
N ILE A 3 -0.63 10.92 9.65
CA ILE A 3 -1.51 10.83 10.83
C ILE A 3 -2.93 10.48 10.39
N LEU A 4 -3.42 11.10 9.31
CA LEU A 4 -4.74 10.81 8.75
C LEU A 4 -4.81 9.36 8.24
N PHE A 5 -3.82 8.89 7.49
CA PHE A 5 -3.77 7.51 7.00
C PHE A 5 -3.66 6.49 8.14
N GLY A 6 -2.88 6.79 9.16
CA GLY A 6 -2.78 5.99 10.38
C GLY A 6 -4.12 5.89 11.12
N VAL A 7 -4.80 7.03 11.33
CA VAL A 7 -6.12 7.06 11.96
C VAL A 7 -7.15 6.28 11.15
N ILE A 8 -7.19 6.45 9.83
CA ILE A 8 -8.09 5.70 8.94
C ILE A 8 -7.82 4.20 9.08
N THR A 9 -6.56 3.79 9.03
CA THR A 9 -6.17 2.37 9.14
C THR A 9 -6.60 1.79 10.48
N ILE A 10 -6.38 2.51 11.59
CA ILE A 10 -6.77 2.07 12.94
C ILE A 10 -8.28 1.93 13.06
N VAL A 11 -9.05 2.92 12.61
CA VAL A 11 -10.53 2.91 12.71
C VAL A 11 -11.11 1.78 11.86
N VAL A 12 -10.65 1.63 10.61
CA VAL A 12 -11.14 0.57 9.72
C VAL A 12 -10.73 -0.81 10.26
N SER A 13 -9.49 -0.99 10.71
CA SER A 13 -9.03 -2.25 11.29
C SER A 13 -9.83 -2.63 12.54
N ALA A 14 -10.05 -1.68 13.45
CA ALA A 14 -10.87 -1.90 14.64
C ALA A 14 -12.29 -2.32 14.26
N SER A 15 -12.91 -1.63 13.31
CA SER A 15 -14.26 -1.97 12.85
C SER A 15 -14.34 -3.38 12.25
N LEU A 16 -13.39 -3.76 11.39
CA LEU A 16 -13.36 -5.08 10.74
C LEU A 16 -13.11 -6.21 11.74
N ILE A 17 -12.24 -5.99 12.72
CA ILE A 17 -11.99 -6.95 13.79
C ILE A 17 -13.24 -7.11 14.66
N THR A 18 -13.89 -6.02 15.07
CA THR A 18 -15.12 -6.08 15.86
C THR A 18 -16.23 -6.81 15.10
N ILE A 19 -16.44 -6.50 13.82
CA ILE A 19 -17.44 -7.19 12.99
C ILE A 19 -17.11 -8.68 12.87
N SER A 20 -15.84 -9.04 12.75
CA SER A 20 -15.42 -10.44 12.64
C SER A 20 -15.68 -11.26 13.91
N ILE A 21 -15.64 -10.62 15.08
CA ILE A 21 -15.89 -11.30 16.37
C ILE A 21 -17.40 -11.32 16.68
N VAL A 22 -18.11 -10.21 16.47
CA VAL A 22 -19.52 -10.05 16.90
C VAL A 22 -20.48 -10.69 15.89
N THR A 23 -20.22 -10.56 14.60
CA THR A 23 -21.09 -11.04 13.52
C THR A 23 -20.27 -11.62 12.36
N PRO A 24 -19.58 -12.76 12.56
CA PRO A 24 -18.72 -13.37 11.54
C PRO A 24 -19.47 -13.75 10.27
N GLU A 25 -20.80 -13.93 10.33
CA GLU A 25 -21.62 -14.32 9.18
C GLU A 25 -21.60 -13.29 8.06
N ILE A 26 -21.51 -11.99 8.39
CA ILE A 26 -21.55 -10.90 7.40
C ILE A 26 -20.31 -10.95 6.50
N LEU A 27 -19.16 -11.33 7.03
CA LEU A 27 -17.90 -11.40 6.29
C LEU A 27 -17.61 -12.79 5.73
N SER A 28 -18.05 -13.86 6.40
CA SER A 28 -17.80 -15.25 5.97
C SER A 28 -18.79 -15.73 4.90
N LYS A 29 -20.09 -15.40 5.00
CA LYS A 29 -21.11 -15.85 4.04
C LYS A 29 -21.27 -14.92 2.83
N ASN A 30 -20.51 -13.84 2.77
CA ASN A 30 -20.60 -12.89 1.67
C ASN A 30 -19.92 -13.46 0.42
N THR A 31 -20.74 -13.73 -0.60
CA THR A 31 -20.29 -14.32 -1.88
C THR A 31 -19.33 -13.41 -2.65
N PHE A 32 -19.46 -12.09 -2.53
CA PHE A 32 -18.50 -11.15 -3.11
C PHE A 32 -17.14 -11.30 -2.42
N LEU A 33 -17.08 -11.26 -1.09
CA LEU A 33 -15.82 -11.42 -0.34
C LEU A 33 -15.19 -12.80 -0.56
N ALA A 34 -16.00 -13.86 -0.70
CA ALA A 34 -15.52 -15.19 -0.99
C ALA A 34 -14.78 -15.27 -2.34
N ASN A 35 -15.32 -14.64 -3.38
CA ASN A 35 -14.71 -14.60 -4.71
C ASN A 35 -13.56 -13.57 -4.80
N PHE A 36 -13.71 -12.43 -4.14
CA PHE A 36 -12.73 -11.34 -4.15
C PHE A 36 -11.45 -11.70 -3.40
N ILE A 37 -11.57 -12.32 -2.21
CA ILE A 37 -10.42 -12.70 -1.38
C ILE A 37 -9.88 -14.07 -1.83
N ASN A 38 -9.59 -14.17 -3.12
CA ASN A 38 -8.97 -15.33 -3.75
C ASN A 38 -7.78 -14.83 -4.58
N HIS A 39 -7.64 -15.25 -5.84
CA HIS A 39 -6.60 -14.71 -6.73
C HIS A 39 -6.84 -13.24 -7.10
N GLU A 40 -8.08 -12.75 -7.04
CA GLU A 40 -8.43 -11.37 -7.44
C GLU A 40 -7.77 -10.31 -6.55
N ILE A 41 -7.79 -10.49 -5.22
CA ILE A 41 -7.11 -9.55 -4.32
C ILE A 41 -5.60 -9.54 -4.57
N LEU A 42 -5.00 -10.69 -4.92
CA LEU A 42 -3.58 -10.77 -5.23
C LEU A 42 -3.26 -10.05 -6.54
N ASN A 43 -4.13 -10.16 -7.56
CA ASN A 43 -3.99 -9.44 -8.82
C ASN A 43 -4.01 -7.92 -8.59
N ILE A 44 -4.97 -7.42 -7.82
CA ILE A 44 -5.07 -6.00 -7.49
C ILE A 44 -3.84 -5.55 -6.71
N LEU A 45 -3.43 -6.32 -5.70
CA LEU A 45 -2.28 -6.00 -4.88
C LEU A 45 -0.97 -6.01 -5.68
N ALA A 46 -0.82 -6.95 -6.62
CA ALA A 46 0.32 -7.00 -7.54
C ALA A 46 0.40 -5.72 -8.37
N VAL A 47 -0.72 -5.27 -8.95
CA VAL A 47 -0.77 -4.00 -9.71
C VAL A 47 -0.39 -2.82 -8.83
N ILE A 48 -0.96 -2.71 -7.62
CA ILE A 48 -0.65 -1.64 -6.67
C ILE A 48 0.85 -1.62 -6.34
N VAL A 49 1.42 -2.77 -6.00
CA VAL A 49 2.84 -2.89 -5.66
C VAL A 49 3.72 -2.54 -6.85
N THR A 50 3.43 -3.06 -8.04
CA THR A 50 4.20 -2.76 -9.25
C THR A 50 4.19 -1.28 -9.58
N VAL A 51 3.01 -0.64 -9.63
CA VAL A 51 2.90 0.79 -9.90
C VAL A 51 3.65 1.59 -8.84
N THR A 52 3.51 1.24 -7.57
CA THR A 52 4.17 1.96 -6.48
C THR A 52 5.69 1.82 -6.53
N LEU A 53 6.23 0.63 -6.85
CA LEU A 53 7.68 0.41 -6.99
C LEU A 53 8.27 1.21 -8.15
N VAL A 54 7.53 1.33 -9.25
CA VAL A 54 7.94 2.18 -10.39
C VAL A 54 7.98 3.64 -9.95
N SER A 55 6.94 4.13 -9.26
CA SER A 55 6.91 5.51 -8.73
C SER A 55 8.04 5.78 -7.73
N ILE A 56 8.32 4.85 -6.81
CA ILE A 56 9.43 4.97 -5.85
C ILE A 56 10.78 5.07 -6.57
N THR A 57 10.97 4.27 -7.62
CA THR A 57 12.20 4.32 -8.43
C THR A 57 12.37 5.68 -9.10
N GLN A 58 11.30 6.23 -9.67
CA GLN A 58 11.31 7.57 -10.25
C GLN A 58 11.67 8.64 -9.22
N VAL A 59 11.06 8.59 -8.02
CA VAL A 59 11.39 9.51 -6.92
C VAL A 59 12.85 9.41 -6.50
N HIS A 60 13.42 8.20 -6.40
CA HIS A 60 14.83 8.02 -6.07
C HIS A 60 15.78 8.61 -7.11
N LEU A 61 15.44 8.51 -8.40
CA LEU A 61 16.21 9.12 -9.49
C LEU A 61 16.13 10.65 -9.41
N GLU A 62 14.95 11.20 -9.16
CA GLU A 62 14.75 12.65 -9.03
C GLU A 62 15.51 13.24 -7.85
N PHE A 63 15.47 12.60 -6.68
CA PHE A 63 16.31 12.98 -5.54
C PHE A 63 17.80 12.98 -5.91
N GLY A 64 18.26 11.98 -6.65
CA GLY A 64 19.63 11.94 -7.15
C GLY A 64 19.97 13.07 -8.12
N ARG A 65 19.04 13.44 -9.01
CA ARG A 65 19.21 14.55 -9.96
C ARG A 65 19.34 15.89 -9.22
N ILE A 66 18.46 16.14 -8.25
CA ILE A 66 18.45 17.37 -7.44
C ILE A 66 19.74 17.48 -6.59
N GLU A 67 20.13 16.41 -5.89
CA GLU A 67 21.37 16.40 -5.07
C GLU A 67 22.63 16.61 -5.91
N ARG A 68 22.68 16.08 -7.15
CA ARG A 68 23.80 16.35 -8.08
C ARG A 68 23.86 17.81 -8.52
N ARG A 69 22.70 18.44 -8.77
CA ARG A 69 22.62 19.87 -9.13
C ARG A 69 23.10 20.75 -7.97
N LEU A 70 22.71 20.41 -6.74
CA LEU A 70 23.05 21.18 -5.54
C LEU A 70 24.39 20.80 -4.88
N LYS A 71 25.03 19.70 -5.32
CA LYS A 71 26.28 19.14 -4.77
C LYS A 71 26.22 18.83 -3.26
N GLU A 72 25.03 18.65 -2.71
CA GLU A 72 24.79 18.38 -1.29
C GLU A 72 23.75 17.27 -1.12
N LYS A 73 23.86 16.48 -0.04
CA LYS A 73 22.92 15.41 0.30
C LYS A 73 21.83 15.94 1.23
N ILE A 74 20.73 16.39 0.65
CA ILE A 74 19.67 17.13 1.37
C ILE A 74 18.50 16.21 1.77
N PHE A 75 18.38 15.01 1.16
CA PHE A 75 17.20 14.15 1.34
C PHE A 75 17.44 12.79 2.05
N PRO A 76 18.29 12.68 3.10
CA PRO A 76 18.48 11.40 3.78
C PRO A 76 17.20 10.91 4.48
N GLU A 77 16.41 11.82 5.06
CA GLU A 77 15.18 11.47 5.78
C GLU A 77 14.08 11.01 4.82
N ALA A 78 13.85 11.74 3.72
CA ALA A 78 12.87 11.38 2.70
C ALA A 78 13.20 10.02 2.05
N ARG A 79 14.47 9.72 1.80
CA ARG A 79 14.90 8.39 1.32
C ARG A 79 14.58 7.29 2.33
N ARG A 80 14.79 7.52 3.62
CA ARG A 80 14.46 6.54 4.68
C ARG A 80 12.97 6.27 4.74
N GLU A 81 12.16 7.32 4.64
CA GLU A 81 10.71 7.23 4.63
C GLU A 81 10.18 6.42 3.45
N ILE A 82 10.63 6.73 2.24
CA ILE A 82 10.24 5.98 1.04
C ILE A 82 10.63 4.51 1.16
N ASN A 83 11.83 4.23 1.69
CA ASN A 83 12.28 2.86 1.91
C ASN A 83 11.39 2.11 2.92
N GLN A 84 10.92 2.77 3.98
CA GLN A 84 9.96 2.18 4.92
C GLN A 84 8.63 1.85 4.23
N THR A 85 8.13 2.74 3.36
CA THR A 85 6.92 2.49 2.56
C THR A 85 7.10 1.30 1.60
N THR A 86 8.26 1.20 0.93
CA THR A 86 8.61 0.05 0.08
C THR A 86 8.56 -1.27 0.87
N TRP A 87 9.18 -1.28 2.05
CA TRP A 87 9.18 -2.46 2.92
C TRP A 87 7.77 -2.84 3.39
N ALA A 88 6.96 -1.85 3.78
CA ALA A 88 5.58 -2.08 4.19
C ALA A 88 4.72 -2.68 3.06
N LEU A 89 4.87 -2.18 1.82
CA LEU A 89 4.19 -2.71 0.64
C LEU A 89 4.61 -4.14 0.30
N GLY A 90 5.92 -4.40 0.25
CA GLY A 90 6.46 -5.73 -0.03
C GLY A 90 6.01 -6.75 1.03
N LEU A 91 6.07 -6.36 2.31
CA LEU A 91 5.60 -7.19 3.41
C LEU A 91 4.08 -7.42 3.35
N SER A 92 3.31 -6.42 2.94
CA SER A 92 1.86 -6.55 2.76
C SER A 92 1.52 -7.57 1.67
N PHE A 93 2.23 -7.53 0.55
CA PHE A 93 2.08 -8.50 -0.54
C PHE A 93 2.39 -9.93 -0.09
N ILE A 94 3.53 -10.12 0.57
CA ILE A 94 3.95 -11.44 1.06
C ILE A 94 2.95 -12.00 2.08
N LEU A 95 2.45 -11.15 3.01
CA LEU A 95 1.50 -11.57 4.01
C LEU A 95 0.13 -11.95 3.42
N VAL A 96 -0.37 -11.22 2.42
CA VAL A 96 -1.61 -11.59 1.72
C VAL A 96 -1.42 -12.91 0.96
N LEU A 97 -0.30 -13.08 0.26
CA LEU A 97 0.01 -14.33 -0.44
C LEU A 97 0.03 -15.51 0.54
N PHE A 98 0.71 -15.36 1.68
CA PHE A 98 0.76 -16.39 2.72
C PHE A 98 -0.63 -16.67 3.32
N ALA A 99 -1.42 -15.62 3.59
CA ALA A 99 -2.77 -15.75 4.11
C ALA A 99 -3.69 -16.52 3.15
N LEU A 100 -3.57 -16.30 1.83
CA LEU A 100 -4.35 -17.04 0.83
C LEU A 100 -3.96 -18.52 0.76
N ILE A 101 -2.67 -18.85 0.88
CA ILE A 101 -2.20 -20.24 0.94
C ILE A 101 -2.78 -20.93 2.18
N LEU A 102 -2.71 -20.29 3.35
CA LEU A 102 -3.25 -20.84 4.60
C LEU A 102 -4.78 -20.99 4.55
N ARG A 103 -5.48 -20.04 3.93
CA ARG A 103 -6.94 -20.09 3.77
C ARG A 103 -7.39 -21.38 3.08
N GLY A 104 -6.63 -21.88 2.10
CA GLY A 104 -6.92 -23.14 1.42
C GLY A 104 -7.01 -24.35 2.35
N GLY A 105 -6.34 -24.33 3.51
CA GLY A 105 -6.41 -25.39 4.53
C GLY A 105 -7.50 -25.19 5.59
N VAL A 106 -8.16 -24.03 5.62
CA VAL A 106 -9.06 -23.59 6.70
C VAL A 106 -10.50 -23.38 6.23
N ALA A 107 -10.75 -23.42 4.91
CA ALA A 107 -11.99 -22.99 4.28
C ALA A 107 -13.27 -23.69 4.78
N ASP A 108 -13.18 -24.88 5.37
CA ASP A 108 -14.34 -25.71 5.73
C ASP A 108 -14.59 -25.86 7.24
N THR A 109 -13.72 -25.34 8.11
CA THR A 109 -13.73 -25.71 9.54
C THR A 109 -14.47 -24.72 10.43
N ASN A 110 -14.28 -23.41 10.28
CA ASN A 110 -14.80 -22.40 11.22
C ASN A 110 -15.15 -21.05 10.55
N LEU A 111 -16.41 -20.60 10.72
CA LEU A 111 -16.89 -19.30 10.20
C LEU A 111 -16.09 -18.10 10.72
N MET A 112 -15.65 -18.18 11.98
CA MET A 112 -14.86 -17.12 12.62
C MET A 112 -13.48 -16.98 11.97
N GLU A 113 -12.82 -18.09 11.66
CA GLU A 113 -11.49 -18.09 11.03
C GLU A 113 -11.57 -17.48 9.63
N VAL A 114 -12.57 -17.87 8.83
CA VAL A 114 -12.81 -17.30 7.50
C VAL A 114 -13.06 -15.79 7.57
N SER A 115 -13.85 -15.33 8.55
CA SER A 115 -14.11 -13.90 8.74
C SER A 115 -12.84 -13.11 9.10
N LEU A 116 -11.99 -13.67 9.96
CA LEU A 116 -10.72 -13.05 10.34
C LEU A 116 -9.74 -12.98 9.17
N PHE A 117 -9.64 -14.05 8.37
CA PHE A 117 -8.84 -14.04 7.13
C PHE A 117 -9.33 -12.96 6.15
N ASN A 118 -10.64 -12.84 5.98
CA ASN A 118 -11.23 -11.85 5.10
C ASN A 118 -10.91 -10.42 5.58
N SER A 119 -11.11 -10.14 6.87
CA SER A 119 -10.74 -8.86 7.47
C SER A 119 -9.26 -8.54 7.34
N PHE A 120 -8.40 -9.50 7.62
CA PHE A 120 -6.95 -9.32 7.49
C PHE A 120 -6.57 -8.94 6.05
N CYS A 121 -7.08 -9.67 5.07
CA CYS A 121 -6.82 -9.39 3.65
C CYS A 121 -7.30 -7.98 3.23
N LEU A 122 -8.47 -7.55 3.69
CA LEU A 122 -8.99 -6.21 3.42
C LEU A 122 -8.14 -5.11 4.06
N ILE A 123 -7.68 -5.31 5.30
CA ILE A 123 -6.78 -4.36 5.98
C ILE A 123 -5.48 -4.21 5.20
N MET A 124 -4.89 -5.32 4.74
CA MET A 124 -3.64 -5.30 3.98
C MET A 124 -3.79 -4.62 2.62
N LEU A 125 -4.92 -4.86 1.94
CA LEU A 125 -5.26 -4.14 0.70
C LEU A 125 -5.40 -2.64 0.94
N LEU A 126 -6.06 -2.24 2.03
CA LEU A 126 -6.20 -0.83 2.41
C LEU A 126 -4.83 -0.19 2.67
N VAL A 127 -3.97 -0.84 3.45
CA VAL A 127 -2.61 -0.36 3.74
C VAL A 127 -1.80 -0.18 2.44
N ALA A 128 -1.87 -1.14 1.52
CA ALA A 128 -1.18 -1.04 0.25
C ALA A 128 -1.73 0.11 -0.62
N THR A 129 -3.05 0.29 -0.66
CA THR A 129 -3.70 1.37 -1.40
C THR A 129 -3.32 2.74 -0.84
N LEU A 130 -3.33 2.92 0.48
CA LEU A 130 -2.92 4.16 1.13
C LEU A 130 -1.43 4.46 0.89
N SER A 131 -0.58 3.43 0.92
CA SER A 131 0.84 3.55 0.63
C SER A 131 1.10 4.01 -0.81
N MET A 132 0.33 3.48 -1.78
CA MET A 132 0.39 3.95 -3.16
C MET A 132 -0.01 5.42 -3.29
N ILE A 133 -1.09 5.85 -2.65
CA ILE A 133 -1.54 7.25 -2.66
C ILE A 133 -0.45 8.18 -2.09
N ASP A 134 0.18 7.78 -0.98
CA ASP A 134 1.27 8.54 -0.36
C ASP A 134 2.45 8.75 -1.32
N VAL A 135 2.90 7.68 -1.98
CA VAL A 135 4.01 7.74 -2.95
C VAL A 135 3.64 8.59 -4.17
N VAL A 136 2.43 8.43 -4.71
CA VAL A 136 1.96 9.22 -5.86
C VAL A 136 1.90 10.70 -5.49
N HIS A 137 1.44 11.05 -4.29
CA HIS A 137 1.42 12.43 -3.82
C HIS A 137 2.83 13.00 -3.67
N ILE A 138 3.79 12.24 -3.13
CA ILE A 138 5.20 12.65 -3.04
C ILE A 138 5.75 12.95 -4.44
N MET A 139 5.47 12.09 -5.42
CA MET A 139 5.92 12.29 -6.79
C MET A 139 5.32 13.57 -7.41
N HIS A 140 4.04 13.84 -7.19
CA HIS A 140 3.39 15.06 -7.68
C HIS A 140 4.05 16.32 -7.10
N VAL A 141 4.28 16.34 -5.78
CA VAL A 141 4.93 17.48 -5.11
C VAL A 141 6.35 17.72 -5.63
N ILE A 142 7.11 16.65 -5.93
CA ILE A 142 8.45 16.78 -6.51
C ILE A 142 8.39 17.34 -7.94
N SER A 143 7.42 16.88 -8.74
CA SER A 143 7.23 17.34 -10.11
C SER A 143 6.83 18.81 -10.19
N ASP A 144 5.98 19.29 -9.26
CA ASP A 144 5.53 20.69 -9.21
C ASP A 144 6.64 21.65 -8.76
N GLY A 145 7.64 21.14 -8.04
CA GLY A 145 8.74 21.94 -7.48
C GLY A 145 9.88 22.23 -8.46
N GLU A 146 9.84 21.74 -9.71
CA GLU A 146 10.92 21.94 -10.67
C GLU A 146 10.83 23.33 -11.32
N PRO A 147 11.80 24.25 -11.12
CA PRO A 147 11.82 25.51 -11.85
C PRO A 147 12.01 25.23 -13.34
N ILE A 148 11.16 25.84 -14.18
CA ILE A 148 11.28 25.79 -15.64
C ILE A 148 12.67 26.31 -16.00
N ASP A 149 13.48 25.46 -16.63
CA ASP A 149 14.81 25.80 -17.09
C ASP A 149 14.67 26.85 -18.22
N ASP A 150 14.79 28.14 -17.88
CA ASP A 150 14.66 29.28 -18.81
C ASP A 150 15.81 29.33 -19.84
N ASN A 151 16.69 28.34 -19.83
CA ASN A 151 17.81 28.17 -20.77
C ASN A 151 17.41 27.65 -22.16
N THR A 152 16.11 27.59 -22.50
CA THR A 152 15.64 27.23 -23.86
C THR A 152 15.32 28.43 -24.76
N LYS A 153 15.65 29.66 -24.36
CA LYS A 153 15.40 30.88 -25.15
C LYS A 153 16.60 31.47 -25.91
N GLU A 154 17.77 30.84 -25.86
CA GLU A 154 18.91 31.27 -26.69
C GLU A 154 19.33 30.14 -27.64
N SER A 155 18.57 29.98 -28.72
CA SER A 155 19.01 29.35 -29.97
C SER A 155 18.40 30.07 -31.16
#